data_AF-A0A182UNT6-F1
#
_entry.id   AF-A0A182UNT6-F1
#
_cell.length_a   1.000
_cell.length_b   1.000
_cell.length_c   1.000
_cell.angle_alpha   90.00
_cell.angle_beta   90.00
_cell.angle_gamma   90.00
#
_symmetry.space_group_name_H-M   'P 1'
#
loop_
_entity.id
_entity.type
_entity.pdbx_description
1 polymer ?
#
loop_
_entity_poly.entity_id
_entity_poly.type
_entity_poly.pdbx_seq_one_letter_code
_entity_poly.pdbx_strand_id
1 'polypeptide(L)'
;MAEELAQDYSGYFKASNLDQELKPISVGIDRMMLRLEEFENLLELVKAESSVALTQNVPQLLALRPELDVLCDRIDKLEQFVGMVGRNLDAVEKQVQIAEEELDIPDKTINVLLKSLNIFGKPKPTERLTNRNANGLYEPVTVFKTEQYFRPNGPEQKPLAEKEGNKDEPVSSGEDCDTGTPEK
;
A
#
# COMPACT_ATOMS: atom_id res chain seq x y z
N MET A 1 39.38 -60.07 56.28
CA MET A 1 38.00 -59.53 56.20
C MET A 1 37.96 -58.04 55.84
N ALA A 2 38.34 -57.10 56.70
CA ALA A 2 38.27 -55.66 56.33
C ALA A 2 39.26 -55.27 55.21
N GLU A 3 40.50 -55.77 55.25
CA GLU A 3 41.52 -55.51 54.21
C GLU A 3 41.18 -56.16 52.87
N GLU A 4 40.63 -57.38 52.91
CA GLU A 4 40.18 -58.12 51.72
C GLU A 4 39.01 -57.40 51.05
N LEU A 5 38.02 -56.96 51.83
CA LEU A 5 36.91 -56.15 51.33
C LEU A 5 37.39 -54.82 50.74
N ALA A 6 38.34 -54.15 51.42
CA ALA A 6 38.96 -52.92 50.90
C ALA A 6 39.75 -53.16 49.60
N GLN A 7 40.44 -54.30 49.49
CA GLN A 7 41.14 -54.70 48.28
C GLN A 7 40.17 -54.95 47.12
N ASP A 8 39.09 -55.71 47.35
CA ASP A 8 38.07 -56.00 46.34
C ASP A 8 37.40 -54.72 45.83
N TYR A 9 36.98 -53.82 46.73
CA TYR A 9 36.42 -52.52 46.34
C TYR A 9 37.44 -51.64 45.62
N SER A 10 38.71 -51.61 46.05
CA SER A 10 39.75 -50.88 45.32
C SER A 10 40.02 -51.47 43.93
N GLY A 11 39.83 -52.78 43.78
CA GLY A 11 39.92 -53.51 42.51
C GLY A 11 38.81 -53.09 41.56
N TYR A 12 37.58 -52.91 42.06
CA TYR A 12 36.49 -52.34 41.27
C TYR A 12 36.84 -50.97 40.71
N PHE A 13 37.29 -50.01 41.52
CA PHE A 13 37.67 -48.68 41.04
C PHE A 13 38.86 -48.67 40.06
N LYS A 14 39.75 -49.67 40.14
CA LYS A 14 40.87 -49.84 39.20
C LYS A 14 40.44 -50.53 37.91
N ALA A 15 39.45 -51.43 37.98
CA ALA A 15 38.94 -52.20 36.84
C ALA A 15 37.87 -51.44 36.06
N SER A 16 37.01 -50.69 36.74
CA SER A 16 36.15 -49.68 36.15
C SER A 16 37.05 -48.50 35.80
N ASN A 17 37.41 -48.37 34.52
CA ASN A 17 38.17 -47.22 34.05
C ASN A 17 37.25 -45.98 34.05
N LEU A 18 36.95 -45.47 35.24
CA LEU A 18 35.95 -44.42 35.48
C LEU A 18 36.29 -43.16 34.69
N ASP A 19 37.58 -42.85 34.54
CA ASP A 19 38.05 -41.75 33.71
C ASP A 19 37.65 -41.93 32.23
N GLN A 20 37.64 -43.16 31.73
CA GLN A 20 37.21 -43.47 30.37
C GLN A 20 35.68 -43.32 30.18
N GLU A 21 34.90 -43.58 31.23
CA GLU A 21 33.44 -43.39 31.20
C GLU A 21 33.02 -41.93 31.44
N LEU A 22 33.74 -41.20 32.28
CA LEU A 22 33.41 -39.82 32.67
C LEU A 22 33.89 -38.80 31.63
N LYS A 23 35.03 -39.03 30.97
CA LYS A 23 35.58 -38.13 29.95
C LYS A 23 34.64 -37.83 28.77
N PRO A 24 33.93 -38.79 28.15
CA PRO A 24 32.98 -38.46 27.10
C PRO A 24 31.81 -37.62 27.61
N ILE A 25 31.39 -37.81 28.87
CA ILE A 25 30.34 -37.00 29.50
C ILE A 25 30.84 -35.57 29.72
N SER A 26 32.03 -35.38 30.29
CA SER A 26 32.59 -34.04 30.52
C SER A 26 32.78 -33.28 29.21
N VAL A 27 33.34 -33.93 28.18
CA VAL A 27 33.48 -33.35 26.84
C VAL A 27 32.12 -33.04 26.21
N GLY A 28 31.10 -33.86 26.48
CA GLY A 28 29.73 -33.61 26.06
C GLY A 28 29.14 -32.35 26.70
N ILE A 29 29.35 -32.18 28.01
CA ILE A 29 28.93 -30.99 28.76
C ILE A 29 29.65 -29.76 28.21
N ASP A 30 30.96 -29.80 28.04
CA ASP A 30 31.75 -28.65 27.53
C ASP A 30 31.27 -28.22 26.14
N ARG A 31 30.99 -29.17 25.25
CA ARG A 31 30.42 -28.89 23.92
C ARG A 31 29.02 -28.28 24.01
N MET A 32 28.19 -28.73 24.94
CA MET A 32 26.84 -28.23 25.10
C MET A 32 26.85 -26.81 25.67
N MET A 33 27.74 -26.52 26.63
CA MET A 33 27.97 -25.17 27.16
C MET A 33 28.41 -24.21 26.05
N LEU A 34 29.39 -24.60 25.23
CA LEU A 34 29.85 -23.77 24.11
C LEU A 34 28.72 -23.49 23.10
N ARG A 35 27.89 -24.50 22.78
CA ARG A 35 26.74 -24.28 21.90
C ARG A 35 25.68 -23.36 22.54
N LEU A 36 25.47 -23.43 23.85
CA LEU A 36 24.55 -22.52 24.54
C LEU A 36 25.03 -21.07 24.48
N GLU A 37 26.33 -20.83 24.66
CA GLU A 37 26.92 -19.49 24.50
C GLU A 37 26.75 -18.98 23.06
N GLU A 38 26.97 -19.82 22.05
CA GLU A 38 26.71 -19.47 20.65
C GLU A 38 25.23 -19.13 20.41
N PHE A 39 24.30 -19.92 20.96
CA PHE A 39 22.87 -19.66 20.84
C PHE A 39 22.44 -18.37 21.53
N GLU A 40 23.02 -18.07 22.69
CA GLU A 40 22.77 -16.82 23.41
C GLU A 40 23.21 -15.61 22.58
N ASN A 41 24.42 -15.65 22.02
CA ASN A 41 24.91 -14.59 21.13
C ASN A 41 24.01 -14.39 19.89
N LEU A 42 23.57 -15.48 19.26
CA LEU A 42 22.63 -15.39 18.14
C LEU A 42 21.28 -14.81 18.55
N LEU A 43 20.78 -15.17 19.73
CA LEU A 43 19.53 -14.64 20.26
C LEU A 43 19.63 -13.14 20.55
N GLU A 44 20.76 -12.68 21.10
CA GLU A 44 21.03 -11.26 21.29
C GLU A 44 21.04 -10.50 19.96
N LEU A 45 21.69 -11.05 18.93
CA LEU A 45 21.71 -10.46 17.60
C LEU A 45 20.30 -10.32 17.02
N VAL A 46 19.49 -11.39 17.09
CA VAL A 46 18.10 -11.38 16.60
C VAL A 46 17.25 -10.37 17.38
N LYS A 47 17.43 -10.26 18.70
CA LYS A 47 16.73 -9.26 19.53
C LYS A 47 17.11 -7.84 19.13
N ALA A 48 18.40 -7.57 18.92
CA ALA A 48 18.89 -6.28 18.50
C ALA A 48 18.31 -5.89 17.13
N GLU A 49 18.36 -6.80 16.15
CA GLU A 49 17.81 -6.57 14.82
C GLU A 49 16.29 -6.35 14.85
N SER A 50 15.56 -7.17 15.61
CA SER A 50 14.12 -7.03 15.80
C SER A 50 13.77 -5.70 16.45
N SER A 51 14.56 -5.25 17.43
CA SER A 51 14.38 -3.95 18.07
C SER A 51 14.53 -2.81 17.07
N VAL A 52 15.55 -2.84 16.20
CA VAL A 52 15.72 -1.82 15.16
C VAL A 52 14.54 -1.84 14.18
N ALA A 53 14.12 -3.03 13.74
CA ALA A 53 13.00 -3.17 12.83
C ALA A 53 11.70 -2.58 13.43
N LEU A 54 11.38 -2.93 14.67
CA LEU A 54 10.12 -2.56 15.32
C LEU A 54 10.11 -1.12 15.83
N THR A 55 11.25 -0.59 16.30
CA THR A 55 11.30 0.76 16.90
C THR A 55 11.69 1.85 15.92
N GLN A 56 12.34 1.51 14.80
CA GLN A 56 12.81 2.48 13.81
C GLN A 56 12.18 2.25 12.43
N ASN A 57 12.44 1.10 11.81
CA ASN A 57 12.10 0.88 10.40
C ASN A 57 10.58 0.89 10.17
N VAL A 58 9.82 0.13 10.97
CA VAL A 58 8.37 0.04 10.84
C VAL A 58 7.69 1.40 11.09
N PRO A 59 7.98 2.13 12.19
CA PRO A 59 7.41 3.46 12.41
C PRO A 59 7.76 4.46 11.30
N GLN A 60 9.01 4.46 10.80
CA GLN A 60 9.41 5.34 9.71
C GLN A 60 8.65 5.03 8.42
N LEU A 61 8.48 3.75 8.09
CA LEU A 61 7.69 3.34 6.93
C LEU A 61 6.22 3.74 7.07
N LEU A 62 5.64 3.57 8.26
CA LEU A 62 4.27 3.99 8.55
C LEU A 62 4.11 5.52 8.47
N ALA A 63 5.14 6.28 8.85
CA ALA A 63 5.14 7.74 8.74
C ALA A 63 5.12 8.23 7.28
N LEU A 64 5.58 7.43 6.31
CA LEU A 64 5.50 7.73 4.88
C LEU A 64 4.10 7.50 4.29
N ARG A 65 3.25 6.70 4.97
CA ARG A 65 1.94 6.32 4.46
C ARG A 65 1.04 7.52 4.10
N PRO A 66 0.89 8.56 4.94
CA PRO A 66 0.02 9.69 4.62
C PRO A 66 0.47 10.44 3.36
N GLU A 67 1.77 10.58 3.15
CA GLU A 67 2.32 11.22 1.94
C GLU A 67 2.04 10.37 0.69
N LEU A 68 2.15 9.05 0.82
CA LEU A 68 1.80 8.12 -0.25
C LEU A 68 0.31 8.17 -0.58
N ASP A 69 -0.56 8.17 0.44
CA ASP A 69 -2.01 8.26 0.26
C ASP A 69 -2.39 9.56 -0.47
N VAL A 70 -1.80 10.70 -0.09
CA VAL A 70 -1.98 11.99 -0.79
C VAL A 70 -1.49 11.93 -2.24
N LEU A 71 -0.36 11.25 -2.49
CA LEU A 71 0.16 11.10 -3.85
C LEU A 71 -0.77 10.22 -4.71
N CYS A 72 -1.25 9.11 -4.18
CA CYS A 72 -2.23 8.24 -4.84
C CYS A 72 -3.50 9.03 -5.17
N ASP A 73 -4.07 9.78 -4.23
CA ASP A 73 -5.25 10.62 -4.46
C ASP A 73 -5.03 11.65 -5.59
N ARG A 74 -3.82 12.22 -5.69
CA ARG A 74 -3.47 13.17 -6.76
C ARG A 74 -3.37 12.47 -8.11
N ILE A 75 -2.84 11.25 -8.14
CA ILE A 75 -2.76 10.42 -9.35
C ILE A 75 -4.17 10.05 -9.82
N ASP A 76 -5.04 9.59 -8.93
CA ASP A 76 -6.42 9.20 -9.26
C ASP A 76 -7.22 10.38 -9.81
N LYS A 77 -7.09 11.57 -9.20
CA LYS A 77 -7.71 12.79 -9.71
C LYS A 77 -7.18 13.18 -11.09
N LEU A 78 -5.88 13.02 -11.33
CA LEU A 78 -5.28 13.28 -12.63
C LEU A 78 -5.76 12.29 -13.68
N GLU A 79 -5.85 11.01 -13.36
CA GLU A 79 -6.37 9.98 -14.26
C GLU A 79 -7.82 10.27 -14.66
N GLN A 80 -8.67 10.62 -13.70
CA GLN A 80 -10.05 11.04 -13.97
C GLN A 80 -10.12 12.27 -14.87
N PHE A 81 -9.25 13.26 -14.63
CA PHE A 81 -9.17 14.46 -15.46
C PHE A 81 -8.74 14.14 -16.90
N VAL A 82 -7.70 13.32 -17.08
CA VAL A 82 -7.24 12.87 -18.40
C VAL A 82 -8.34 12.06 -19.11
N GLY A 83 -9.05 11.18 -18.40
CA GLY A 83 -10.18 10.45 -18.96
C GLY A 83 -11.36 11.35 -19.39
N MET A 84 -11.61 12.44 -18.67
CA MET A 84 -12.57 13.47 -19.09
C MET A 84 -12.08 14.21 -20.35
N VAL A 85 -10.81 14.61 -20.39
CA VAL A 85 -10.21 15.26 -21.56
C VAL A 85 -10.32 14.38 -22.80
N GLY A 86 -10.00 13.08 -22.68
CA GLY A 86 -10.10 12.11 -23.76
C GLY A 86 -11.53 12.01 -24.32
N ARG A 87 -12.53 11.82 -23.45
CA ARG A 87 -13.95 11.78 -23.87
C ARG A 87 -14.40 13.05 -24.60
N ASN A 88 -13.92 14.21 -24.16
CA ASN A 88 -14.24 15.48 -24.81
C ASN A 88 -13.56 15.61 -26.18
N LEU A 89 -12.32 15.13 -26.30
CA LEU A 89 -11.62 15.09 -27.58
C LEU A 89 -12.32 14.15 -28.57
N ASP A 90 -12.70 12.95 -28.14
CA ASP A 90 -13.44 12.00 -28.98
C ASP A 90 -14.76 12.59 -29.50
N ALA A 91 -15.46 13.34 -28.64
CA ALA A 91 -16.71 13.99 -29.00
C ALA A 91 -16.51 15.14 -29.99
N VAL A 92 -15.44 15.92 -29.85
CA VAL A 92 -15.06 16.96 -30.81
C VAL A 92 -14.61 16.34 -32.14
N GLU A 93 -13.77 15.30 -32.11
CA GLU A 93 -13.31 14.58 -33.30
C GLU A 93 -14.49 14.03 -34.10
N LYS A 94 -15.49 13.43 -33.43
CA LYS A 94 -16.71 12.96 -34.08
C LYS A 94 -17.46 14.08 -34.81
N GLN A 95 -17.54 15.27 -34.22
CA GLN A 95 -18.22 16.41 -34.85
C GLN A 95 -17.42 16.94 -36.04
N VAL A 96 -16.08 17.00 -35.93
CA VAL A 96 -15.23 17.37 -37.06
C VAL A 96 -15.40 16.39 -38.21
N GLN A 97 -15.38 15.08 -37.94
CA GLN A 97 -15.59 14.04 -38.97
C GLN A 97 -16.95 14.22 -39.66
N ILE A 98 -18.02 14.49 -38.92
CA ILE A 98 -19.35 14.74 -39.50
C ILE A 98 -19.33 16.01 -40.38
N ALA A 99 -18.66 17.08 -39.95
CA ALA A 99 -18.56 18.31 -40.72
C ALA A 99 -17.72 18.14 -41.99
N GLU A 100 -16.62 17.37 -41.95
CA GLU A 100 -15.81 17.03 -43.11
C GLU A 100 -16.61 16.19 -44.12
N GLU A 101 -17.39 15.20 -43.64
CA GLU A 101 -18.31 14.40 -44.46
C GLU A 101 -19.44 15.24 -45.09
N GLU A 102 -19.99 16.24 -44.39
CA GLU A 102 -20.99 17.16 -44.93
C GLU A 102 -20.42 18.14 -45.98
N LEU A 103 -19.16 18.52 -45.85
CA LEU A 103 -18.48 19.49 -46.72
C LEU A 103 -17.67 18.85 -47.87
N ASP A 104 -17.66 17.52 -47.97
CA ASP A 104 -16.87 16.73 -48.94
C ASP A 104 -15.37 17.07 -48.89
N ILE A 105 -14.86 17.41 -47.68
CA ILE A 105 -13.44 17.71 -47.46
C ILE A 105 -12.71 16.38 -47.25
N PRO A 106 -11.65 16.07 -48.03
CA PRO A 106 -10.96 14.79 -47.90
C PRO A 106 -10.24 14.68 -46.54
N ASP A 107 -10.46 13.55 -45.85
CA ASP A 107 -10.00 13.09 -44.52
C ASP A 107 -8.51 13.30 -44.13
N LYS A 108 -7.67 13.93 -44.95
CA LYS A 108 -6.20 13.80 -44.85
C LYS A 108 -5.50 14.78 -43.90
N THR A 109 -6.16 15.79 -43.37
CA THR A 109 -5.45 16.90 -42.69
C THR A 109 -5.41 16.76 -41.17
N ILE A 110 -6.47 16.26 -40.52
CA ILE A 110 -6.56 16.18 -39.04
C ILE A 110 -6.28 14.75 -38.52
N ASN A 111 -6.64 13.74 -39.32
CA ASN A 111 -6.42 12.32 -39.01
C ASN A 111 -4.95 11.92 -38.80
N VAL A 112 -3.99 12.67 -39.34
CA VAL A 112 -2.55 12.33 -39.24
C VAL A 112 -1.99 12.59 -37.84
N LEU A 113 -2.59 13.52 -37.09
CA LEU A 113 -2.12 13.86 -35.73
C LEU A 113 -2.73 12.96 -34.64
N LEU A 114 -3.91 12.39 -34.86
CA LEU A 114 -4.66 11.62 -33.85
C LEU A 114 -4.53 10.09 -33.96
N LYS A 115 -4.09 9.59 -35.13
CA LYS A 115 -3.90 8.14 -35.38
C LYS A 115 -2.76 7.48 -34.60
N SER A 116 -1.96 8.24 -33.84
CA SER A 116 -0.91 7.69 -32.99
C SER A 116 -1.42 6.97 -31.73
N LEU A 117 -2.72 7.04 -31.42
CA LEU A 117 -3.25 6.59 -30.12
C LEU A 117 -4.39 5.56 -30.15
N ASN A 118 -4.98 5.15 -31.29
CA ASN A 118 -6.09 4.19 -31.28
C ASN A 118 -5.93 3.02 -32.27
N ILE A 119 -5.71 1.83 -31.69
CA ILE A 119 -5.84 0.50 -32.30
C ILE A 119 -7.25 0.00 -31.93
N PHE A 120 -7.96 -0.72 -32.81
CA PHE A 120 -9.33 -1.27 -32.66
C PHE A 120 -10.50 -0.41 -33.21
N GLY A 121 -10.80 -0.56 -34.51
CA GLY A 121 -11.98 0.03 -35.17
C GLY A 121 -13.10 -1.00 -35.46
N LYS A 122 -14.35 -0.63 -35.17
CA LYS A 122 -15.60 -1.34 -35.52
C LYS A 122 -16.31 -0.66 -36.72
N PRO A 123 -17.21 -1.36 -37.46
CA PRO A 123 -17.79 -0.88 -38.71
C PRO A 123 -18.85 0.24 -38.57
N LYS A 124 -18.93 1.13 -39.58
CA LYS A 124 -19.82 2.33 -39.64
C LYS A 124 -21.28 1.98 -40.07
N PRO A 125 -22.32 2.59 -39.45
CA PRO A 125 -23.73 2.55 -39.92
C PRO A 125 -24.04 3.49 -41.11
N THR A 126 -25.15 3.22 -41.81
CA THR A 126 -25.55 3.78 -43.13
C THR A 126 -26.42 5.05 -43.07
N GLU A 127 -26.55 5.70 -41.92
CA GLU A 127 -27.31 6.95 -41.78
C GLU A 127 -26.33 8.14 -41.82
N ARG A 128 -26.55 9.13 -42.71
CA ARG A 128 -25.70 10.33 -42.76
C ARG A 128 -25.91 11.12 -41.46
N LEU A 129 -24.92 11.07 -40.58
CA LEU A 129 -24.91 11.83 -39.34
C LEU A 129 -24.80 13.33 -39.66
N THR A 130 -25.45 14.16 -38.84
CA THR A 130 -25.36 15.63 -38.93
C THR A 130 -25.13 16.23 -37.55
N ASN A 131 -24.39 17.34 -37.49
CA ASN A 131 -24.15 18.11 -36.26
C ASN A 131 -25.23 19.17 -35.99
N ARG A 132 -26.32 19.17 -36.76
CA ARG A 132 -27.39 20.15 -36.67
C ARG A 132 -28.53 19.64 -35.80
N ASN A 133 -29.09 20.52 -34.98
CA ASN A 133 -30.28 20.24 -34.18
C ASN A 133 -31.57 20.24 -35.04
N ALA A 134 -32.72 20.01 -34.41
CA ALA A 134 -34.03 19.96 -35.08
C ALA A 134 -34.40 21.25 -35.85
N ASN A 135 -33.76 22.39 -35.52
CA ASN A 135 -33.96 23.68 -36.19
C ASN A 135 -32.93 23.93 -37.30
N GLY A 136 -32.06 22.95 -37.58
CA GLY A 136 -31.00 23.06 -38.59
C GLY A 136 -29.78 23.87 -38.13
N LEU A 137 -29.67 24.20 -36.84
CA LEU A 137 -28.56 24.99 -36.29
C LEU A 137 -27.50 24.07 -35.68
N TYR A 138 -26.22 24.45 -35.83
CA TYR A 138 -25.10 23.74 -35.19
C TYR A 138 -25.20 23.85 -33.67
N GLU A 139 -25.03 22.72 -32.98
CA GLU A 139 -24.96 22.66 -31.53
C GLU A 139 -23.55 22.21 -31.10
N PRO A 140 -22.76 23.08 -30.45
CA PRO A 140 -21.42 22.73 -29.98
C PRO A 140 -21.45 21.62 -28.93
N VAL A 141 -20.49 20.69 -29.02
CA VAL A 141 -20.29 19.70 -27.96
C VAL A 141 -19.83 20.40 -26.68
N THR A 142 -20.44 20.00 -25.57
CA THR A 142 -20.02 20.48 -24.25
C THR A 142 -18.71 19.82 -23.87
N VAL A 143 -17.65 20.63 -23.76
CA VAL A 143 -16.33 20.21 -23.28
C VAL A 143 -16.01 20.89 -21.95
N PHE A 144 -15.06 20.30 -21.21
CA PHE A 144 -14.58 20.81 -19.93
C PHE A 144 -13.97 22.20 -20.12
N LYS A 145 -14.08 23.03 -19.08
CA LYS A 145 -13.48 24.36 -19.06
C LYS A 145 -12.21 24.33 -18.23
N THR A 146 -11.07 24.64 -18.83
CA THR A 146 -9.76 24.62 -18.18
C THR A 146 -9.74 25.49 -16.91
N GLU A 147 -10.47 26.61 -16.90
CA GLU A 147 -10.54 27.55 -15.79
C GLU A 147 -11.21 26.96 -14.53
N GLN A 148 -12.01 25.90 -14.69
CA GLN A 148 -12.64 25.20 -13.57
C GLN A 148 -11.64 24.28 -12.83
N TYR A 149 -10.57 23.87 -13.51
CA TYR A 149 -9.57 22.92 -13.00
C TYR A 149 -8.22 23.58 -12.70
N PHE A 150 -7.85 24.62 -13.43
CA PHE A 150 -6.58 25.34 -13.28
C PHE A 150 -6.86 26.81 -13.01
N ARG A 151 -6.66 27.25 -11.76
CA ARG A 151 -6.76 28.67 -11.40
C ARG A 151 -5.43 29.39 -11.69
N PRO A 152 -5.45 30.58 -12.31
CA PRO A 152 -4.26 31.41 -12.39
C PRO A 152 -3.98 31.99 -10.99
N ASN A 153 -3.00 31.41 -10.29
CA ASN A 153 -2.42 31.83 -9.00
C ASN A 153 -3.33 31.63 -7.75
N GLY A 154 -3.10 30.56 -6.97
CA GLY A 154 -3.56 30.47 -5.57
C GLY A 154 -3.59 29.04 -5.00
N PRO A 155 -3.31 28.84 -3.68
CA PRO A 155 -3.14 27.52 -3.08
C PRO A 155 -4.47 26.74 -2.94
N GLU A 156 -4.36 25.41 -2.85
CA GLU A 156 -5.48 24.48 -2.65
C GLU A 156 -6.38 24.89 -1.48
N GLN A 157 -7.70 24.96 -1.71
CA GLN A 157 -8.67 25.07 -0.62
C GLN A 157 -8.97 23.69 -0.03
N LYS A 158 -8.91 23.58 1.31
CA LYS A 158 -9.50 22.45 2.06
C LYS A 158 -10.99 22.32 1.69
N PRO A 159 -11.54 21.09 1.60
CA PRO A 159 -12.95 20.89 1.27
C PRO A 159 -13.84 21.62 2.27
N LEU A 160 -14.83 22.38 1.78
CA LEU A 160 -15.89 22.92 2.62
C LEU A 160 -16.66 21.75 3.22
N ALA A 161 -16.60 21.62 4.56
CA ALA A 161 -17.53 20.81 5.30
C ALA A 161 -18.95 21.34 5.05
N GLU A 162 -19.82 20.47 4.56
CA GLU A 162 -21.26 20.72 4.49
C GLU A 162 -21.78 21.03 5.89
N LYS A 163 -22.34 22.22 6.06
CA LYS A 163 -23.07 22.60 7.27
C LYS A 163 -24.45 21.96 7.21
N GLU A 164 -24.65 20.83 7.89
CA GLU A 164 -25.97 20.46 8.37
C GLU A 164 -26.25 21.19 9.69
N GLY A 165 -27.36 21.94 9.70
CA GLY A 165 -27.82 22.72 10.84
C GLY A 165 -28.68 21.89 11.79
N ASN A 166 -28.16 21.74 13.02
CA ASN A 166 -28.74 22.02 14.33
C ASN A 166 -30.08 21.39 14.81
N LYS A 167 -30.02 20.99 16.11
CA LYS A 167 -31.04 20.74 17.17
C LYS A 167 -31.18 19.24 17.52
N ASP A 168 -30.96 18.76 18.75
CA ASP A 168 -31.07 19.35 20.10
C ASP A 168 -30.07 18.69 21.09
N GLU A 169 -29.66 19.42 22.13
CA GLU A 169 -29.01 18.94 23.37
C GLU A 169 -30.00 19.15 24.56
N PRO A 170 -29.73 18.69 25.80
CA PRO A 170 -28.94 17.54 26.29
C PRO A 170 -29.72 16.71 27.35
N VAL A 171 -29.31 15.46 27.63
CA VAL A 171 -29.61 14.83 28.93
C VAL A 171 -28.37 14.12 29.48
N SER A 172 -28.02 14.60 30.67
CA SER A 172 -27.06 14.09 31.64
C SER A 172 -27.45 12.70 32.17
N SER A 173 -26.47 11.81 32.24
CA SER A 173 -26.26 10.92 33.41
C SER A 173 -24.88 10.29 33.28
N GLY A 174 -23.98 10.71 34.17
CA GLY A 174 -22.71 10.02 34.38
C GLY A 174 -22.92 8.77 35.24
N GLU A 175 -22.22 7.71 34.90
CA GLU A 175 -21.92 6.61 35.82
C GLU A 175 -20.45 6.24 35.65
N ASP A 176 -19.67 6.64 36.65
CA ASP A 176 -18.34 6.13 36.93
C ASP A 176 -18.44 4.65 37.32
N CYS A 177 -17.70 3.79 36.64
CA CYS A 177 -17.40 2.44 37.13
C CYS A 177 -15.89 2.33 37.35
N ASP A 178 -15.48 2.81 38.53
CA ASP A 178 -14.26 2.44 39.22
C ASP A 178 -14.36 0.96 39.64
N THR A 179 -13.53 0.10 39.04
CA THR A 179 -13.27 -1.23 39.60
C THR A 179 -11.81 -1.31 39.98
N GLY A 180 -11.50 -0.79 41.16
CA GLY A 180 -10.26 -1.06 41.88
C GLY A 180 -10.05 -2.57 42.08
N THR A 181 -8.94 -3.07 41.57
CA THR A 181 -8.39 -4.39 41.89
C THR A 181 -7.64 -4.30 43.22
N PRO A 182 -7.93 -5.13 44.23
CA PRO A 182 -7.10 -5.22 45.42
C PRO A 182 -5.95 -6.21 45.20
N GLU A 183 -4.74 -5.76 45.56
CA GLU A 183 -3.53 -6.58 45.65
C GLU A 183 -3.69 -7.72 46.66
N LYS A 184 -3.16 -8.89 46.30
CA LYS A 184 -2.68 -9.89 47.25
C LYS A 184 -1.53 -10.69 46.67
#